data_AF-A0A6A0IP13-F1
#
_entry.id   AF-A0A6A0IP13-F1
#
_cell.length_a   1.000
_cell.length_b   1.000
_cell.length_c   1.000
_cell.angle_alpha   90.00
_cell.angle_beta   90.00
_cell.angle_gamma   90.00
#
_symmetry.space_group_name_H-M   'P 1'
#
loop_
_entity.id
_entity.type
_entity.pdbx_description
1 polymer ?
#
loop_
_entity_poly.entity_id
_entity_poly.type
_entity_poly.pdbx_seq_one_letter_code
_entity_poly.pdbx_strand_id
1 'polypeptide(L)'
;MRASEALQTDSSELHLRAMRRDWDRRGREDHRLHIATGHSATPEEFRASGERDLHELILDGLTLLPGAEALEIGCGVGRLLLPLAPLVQRARGVDISPVMVEKSRGYLAGIPNVTTSVTDGTLAEVEDASLDLVYSFIVFQHVPSRSAIETYLLEADRTLKPGGILRFQVDGRWMERPGKTPDTYDGLTLQPEAVHSLLAGTGLEVVDEWGEETRYHWVTAVEQGQPEARVVLVPRVWDVPLVADLLDRAGVEDAEEIAFLVANGKMGLRRALGNVELRLAALSAASVVENAYRLLLGRPPESRGLAWNASMLSRGLEDEASLVDTLFLGVEMRDLLRPFDCPIPWTSREEVLERLGSPGTHASFLDMVGLVEEAIREADLIEAAARGSRLVLGREAGVDSLTHLAALATRHPRGRRLLARRLLSDLARACPAPPPPPSPATLAGLYARTQLPEERPREPGESFAGESEVAAALLRETAGRSLPVLLRAAYRRILGRRPDPEGEEYWAGRLSSGELSRPAFLRELLWSEELRRG
;
A
#
# COMPACT_ATOMS: atom_id res chain seq x y z
N MET A 1 3.36 -41.76 -0.74
CA MET A 1 2.62 -40.69 -0.04
C MET A 1 2.74 -40.82 1.47
N ARG A 2 2.05 -41.75 2.15
CA ARG A 2 1.99 -41.80 3.64
C ARG A 2 3.34 -41.86 4.40
N ALA A 3 4.37 -42.54 3.88
CA ALA A 3 5.67 -42.60 4.55
C ALA A 3 6.49 -41.29 4.41
N SER A 4 6.30 -40.55 3.32
CA SER A 4 6.95 -39.25 3.09
C SER A 4 6.31 -38.14 3.92
N GLU A 5 4.98 -38.17 4.03
CA GLU A 5 4.22 -37.27 4.91
C GLU A 5 4.60 -37.49 6.37
N ALA A 6 4.63 -38.74 6.85
CA ALA A 6 5.03 -39.05 8.23
C ALA A 6 6.46 -38.61 8.57
N LEU A 7 7.42 -38.78 7.65
CA LEU A 7 8.81 -38.32 7.84
C LEU A 7 8.93 -36.78 7.83
N GLN A 8 8.11 -36.09 7.04
CA GLN A 8 8.06 -34.62 7.03
C GLN A 8 7.41 -34.09 8.32
N THR A 9 6.34 -34.71 8.81
CA THR A 9 5.69 -34.36 10.08
C THR A 9 6.63 -34.54 11.28
N ASP A 10 7.36 -35.66 11.35
CA ASP A 10 8.32 -35.96 12.43
C ASP A 10 9.50 -34.97 12.43
N SER A 11 10.03 -34.62 11.25
CA SER A 11 11.06 -33.59 11.09
C SER A 11 10.58 -32.19 11.52
N SER A 12 9.32 -31.86 11.23
CA SER A 12 8.72 -30.56 11.60
C SER A 12 8.56 -30.42 13.10
N GLU A 13 8.10 -31.48 13.78
CA GLU A 13 7.94 -31.49 15.23
C GLU A 13 9.30 -31.33 15.94
N LEU A 14 10.35 -31.96 15.42
CA LEU A 14 11.71 -31.78 15.91
C LEU A 14 12.20 -30.34 15.76
N HIS A 15 11.94 -29.69 14.61
CA HIS A 15 12.26 -28.28 14.41
C HIS A 15 11.51 -27.37 15.38
N LEU A 16 10.20 -27.57 15.58
CA LEU A 16 9.40 -26.76 16.51
C LEU A 16 9.87 -26.91 17.97
N ARG A 17 10.24 -28.13 18.39
CA ARG A 17 10.84 -28.36 19.73
C ARG A 17 12.18 -27.64 19.88
N ALA A 18 13.03 -27.67 18.86
CA ALA A 18 14.30 -26.94 18.85
C ALA A 18 14.06 -25.42 18.90
N MET A 19 13.12 -24.90 18.11
CA MET A 19 12.72 -23.50 18.13
C MET A 19 12.27 -23.07 19.51
N ARG A 20 11.36 -23.82 20.16
CA ARG A 20 10.90 -23.53 21.52
C ARG A 20 12.06 -23.38 22.49
N ARG A 21 12.97 -24.36 22.52
CA ARG A 21 14.14 -24.35 23.41
C ARG A 21 15.04 -23.14 23.15
N ASP A 22 15.32 -22.85 21.88
CA ASP A 22 16.29 -21.82 21.52
C ASP A 22 15.72 -20.41 21.72
N TRP A 23 14.42 -20.20 21.46
CA TRP A 23 13.72 -18.94 21.75
C TRP A 23 13.48 -18.72 23.24
N ASP A 24 13.24 -19.79 24.01
CA ASP A 24 13.25 -19.71 25.48
C ASP A 24 14.61 -19.24 26.03
N ARG A 25 15.72 -19.72 25.46
CA ARG A 25 17.06 -19.24 25.83
C ARG A 25 17.22 -17.76 25.51
N ARG A 26 16.93 -17.34 24.27
CA ARG A 26 17.02 -15.93 23.83
C ARG A 26 16.14 -14.99 24.66
N GLY A 27 14.93 -15.44 25.02
CA GLY A 27 14.04 -14.70 25.89
C GLY A 27 14.63 -14.44 27.29
N ARG A 28 15.35 -15.43 27.85
CA ARG A 28 16.04 -15.29 29.16
C ARG A 28 17.29 -14.40 29.09
N GLU A 29 17.99 -14.39 27.96
CA GLU A 29 19.20 -13.59 27.73
C GLU A 29 18.86 -12.11 27.57
N ASP A 30 18.40 -11.69 26.40
CA ASP A 30 17.93 -10.33 26.11
C ASP A 30 16.84 -10.36 25.04
N HIS A 31 15.60 -10.55 25.50
CA HIS A 31 14.43 -10.55 24.62
C HIS A 31 14.33 -9.29 23.74
N ARG A 32 14.75 -8.11 24.21
CA ARG A 32 14.61 -6.86 23.43
C ARG A 32 15.59 -6.83 22.26
N LEU A 33 16.80 -7.31 22.48
CA LEU A 33 17.80 -7.47 21.41
C LEU A 33 17.32 -8.44 20.33
N HIS A 34 16.63 -9.52 20.70
CA HIS A 34 16.29 -10.59 19.76
C HIS A 34 15.01 -10.39 18.96
N ILE A 35 14.09 -9.51 19.38
CA ILE A 35 12.75 -9.36 18.75
C ILE A 35 12.50 -7.95 18.16
N ALA A 36 13.49 -7.08 18.15
CA ALA A 36 13.41 -5.74 17.56
C ALA A 36 14.51 -5.55 16.51
N THR A 37 14.19 -4.86 15.42
CA THR A 37 15.18 -4.40 14.43
C THR A 37 15.99 -3.25 15.02
N GLY A 38 17.11 -3.59 15.66
CA GLY A 38 18.03 -2.61 16.24
C GLY A 38 18.06 -2.59 17.76
N HIS A 39 19.13 -2.02 18.32
CA HIS A 39 19.34 -2.00 19.76
C HIS A 39 18.46 -0.91 20.40
N SER A 40 17.43 -1.32 21.14
CA SER A 40 16.66 -0.41 21.99
C SER A 40 17.35 -0.35 23.36
N ALA A 41 18.12 0.69 23.61
CA ALA A 41 18.87 0.84 24.87
C ALA A 41 17.93 1.09 26.06
N THR A 42 16.71 1.58 25.80
CA THR A 42 15.70 1.91 26.82
C THR A 42 14.34 1.25 26.54
N PRO A 43 13.50 1.05 27.58
CA PRO A 43 12.11 0.62 27.41
C PRO A 43 11.27 1.56 26.52
N GLU A 44 11.56 2.86 26.55
CA GLU A 44 10.85 3.88 25.77
C GLU A 44 11.18 3.76 24.29
N GLU A 45 12.45 3.57 23.93
CA GLU A 45 12.86 3.30 22.55
C GLU A 45 12.26 2.00 22.03
N PHE A 46 12.17 0.97 22.88
CA PHE A 46 11.54 -0.30 22.53
C PHE A 46 10.02 -0.17 22.26
N ARG A 47 9.32 0.68 23.03
CA ARG A 47 7.91 1.01 22.78
C ARG A 47 7.75 1.77 21.47
N ALA A 48 8.56 2.81 21.28
CA ALA A 48 8.51 3.66 20.09
C ALA A 48 8.85 2.88 18.81
N SER A 49 9.75 1.89 18.88
CA SER A 49 10.00 0.99 17.75
C SER A 49 8.81 0.10 17.44
N GLY A 50 8.10 -0.41 18.46
CA GLY A 50 6.86 -1.18 18.27
C GLY A 50 5.77 -0.40 17.54
N GLU A 51 5.55 0.85 17.96
CA GLU A 51 4.57 1.74 17.33
C GLU A 51 4.95 2.05 15.88
N ARG A 52 6.22 2.41 15.64
CA ARG A 52 6.73 2.66 14.30
C ARG A 52 6.57 1.46 13.38
N ASP A 53 7.06 0.28 13.79
CA ASP A 53 7.02 -0.92 12.95
C ASP A 53 5.57 -1.36 12.67
N LEU A 54 4.68 -1.23 13.66
CA LEU A 54 3.25 -1.48 13.45
C LEU A 54 2.71 -0.58 12.33
N HIS A 55 2.95 0.72 12.39
CA HIS A 55 2.40 1.66 11.41
C HIS A 55 3.08 1.58 10.04
N GLU A 56 4.40 1.46 9.99
CA GLU A 56 5.19 1.53 8.75
C GLU A 56 5.27 0.20 8.01
N LEU A 57 5.07 -0.94 8.68
CA LEU A 57 5.25 -2.28 8.10
C LEU A 57 3.96 -3.09 8.11
N ILE A 58 3.25 -3.15 9.24
CA ILE A 58 2.04 -3.97 9.36
C ILE A 58 0.82 -3.26 8.77
N LEU A 59 0.57 -2.03 9.22
CA LEU A 59 -0.61 -1.26 8.85
C LEU A 59 -0.38 -0.37 7.62
N ASP A 60 0.74 -0.51 6.91
CA ASP A 60 1.04 0.24 5.70
C ASP A 60 -0.03 -0.03 4.62
N GLY A 61 -0.88 0.95 4.34
CA GLY A 61 -2.03 0.78 3.44
C GLY A 61 -3.22 0.04 4.05
N LEU A 62 -3.22 -0.29 5.34
CA LEU A 62 -4.35 -0.93 6.02
C LEU A 62 -5.09 0.08 6.90
N THR A 63 -6.42 0.10 6.78
CA THR A 63 -7.31 0.81 7.71
C THR A 63 -8.14 -0.21 8.46
N LEU A 64 -7.92 -0.30 9.78
CA LEU A 64 -8.73 -1.11 10.67
C LEU A 64 -10.01 -0.35 11.03
N LEU A 65 -11.16 -0.98 10.80
CA LEU A 65 -12.46 -0.41 11.14
C LEU A 65 -12.83 -0.74 12.59
N PRO A 66 -13.66 0.09 13.26
CA PRO A 66 -14.12 -0.19 14.61
C PRO A 66 -14.69 -1.61 14.73
N GLY A 67 -14.25 -2.37 15.73
CA GLY A 67 -14.66 -3.76 15.91
C GLY A 67 -13.72 -4.81 15.30
N ALA A 68 -12.60 -4.41 14.70
CA ALA A 68 -11.65 -5.35 14.09
C ALA A 68 -11.04 -6.33 15.13
N GLU A 69 -10.79 -7.56 14.71
CA GLU A 69 -10.16 -8.65 15.46
C GLU A 69 -8.82 -8.98 14.80
N ALA A 70 -7.71 -8.93 15.54
CA ALA A 70 -6.38 -9.14 14.98
C ALA A 70 -5.58 -10.23 15.71
N LEU A 71 -4.67 -10.90 14.99
CA LEU A 71 -3.74 -11.88 15.55
C LEU A 71 -2.31 -11.67 15.04
N GLU A 72 -1.35 -11.70 15.97
CA GLU A 72 0.09 -11.74 15.68
C GLU A 72 0.65 -13.15 15.89
N ILE A 73 1.25 -13.72 14.84
CA ILE A 73 2.01 -14.97 14.90
C ILE A 73 3.45 -14.64 15.31
N GLY A 74 3.95 -15.31 16.35
CA GLY A 74 5.27 -15.07 16.95
C GLY A 74 5.37 -13.72 17.66
N CYS A 75 4.38 -13.41 18.51
CA CYS A 75 4.24 -12.09 19.11
C CYS A 75 5.35 -11.67 20.09
N GLY A 76 6.23 -12.61 20.50
CA GLY A 76 7.26 -12.37 21.49
C GLY A 76 6.65 -11.81 22.79
N VAL A 77 7.13 -10.65 23.22
CA VAL A 77 6.60 -9.95 24.41
C VAL A 77 5.37 -9.07 24.11
N GLY A 78 4.89 -9.03 22.87
CA GLY A 78 3.75 -8.19 22.44
C GLY A 78 4.14 -6.75 22.14
N ARG A 79 5.32 -6.55 21.53
CA ARG A 79 5.84 -5.22 21.18
C ARG A 79 4.91 -4.46 20.24
N LEU A 80 4.34 -5.14 19.23
CA LEU A 80 3.40 -4.57 18.26
C LEU A 80 1.95 -4.66 18.75
N LEU A 81 1.61 -5.66 19.57
CA LEU A 81 0.27 -5.76 20.19
C LEU A 81 -0.08 -4.56 21.06
N LEU A 82 0.88 -3.98 21.77
CA LEU A 82 0.64 -2.83 22.65
C LEU A 82 0.09 -1.60 21.89
N PRO A 83 0.74 -1.09 20.83
CA PRO A 83 0.20 0.00 20.01
C PRO A 83 -0.98 -0.42 19.13
N LEU A 84 -1.18 -1.72 18.85
CA LEU A 84 -2.34 -2.22 18.11
C LEU A 84 -3.62 -2.21 18.97
N ALA A 85 -3.51 -2.48 20.27
CA ALA A 85 -4.62 -2.58 21.21
C ALA A 85 -5.68 -1.47 21.09
N PRO A 86 -5.35 -0.16 21.01
CA PRO A 86 -6.35 0.89 20.88
C PRO A 86 -7.07 0.93 19.52
N LEU A 87 -6.58 0.21 18.50
CA LEU A 87 -7.11 0.23 17.13
C LEU A 87 -8.11 -0.90 16.85
N VAL A 88 -8.19 -1.89 17.73
CA VAL A 88 -8.96 -3.14 17.51
C VAL A 88 -9.87 -3.46 18.69
N GLN A 89 -10.91 -4.24 18.43
CA GLN A 89 -11.77 -4.79 19.48
C GLN A 89 -11.00 -5.79 20.35
N ARG A 90 -10.24 -6.70 19.74
CA ARG A 90 -9.36 -7.65 20.42
C ARG A 90 -8.11 -7.90 19.61
N ALA A 91 -6.96 -7.97 20.28
CA ALA A 91 -5.71 -8.41 19.70
C ALA A 91 -5.25 -9.72 20.38
N ARG A 92 -4.91 -10.72 19.58
CA ARG A 92 -4.35 -11.99 20.04
C ARG A 92 -2.89 -12.10 19.63
N GLY A 93 -2.05 -12.67 20.48
CA GLY A 93 -0.68 -13.03 20.13
C GLY A 93 -0.42 -14.49 20.44
N VAL A 94 0.27 -15.18 19.54
CA VAL A 94 0.76 -16.53 19.80
C VAL A 94 2.29 -16.56 19.69
N ASP A 95 2.96 -17.30 20.56
CA ASP A 95 4.41 -17.52 20.46
C ASP A 95 4.78 -18.96 20.83
N ILE A 96 5.81 -19.50 20.19
CA ILE A 96 6.28 -20.88 20.46
C ILE A 96 7.00 -20.99 21.82
N SER A 97 7.49 -19.86 22.35
CA SER A 97 8.26 -19.75 23.60
C SER A 97 7.36 -19.41 24.80
N PRO A 98 7.21 -20.33 25.76
CA PRO A 98 6.57 -20.04 27.04
C PRO A 98 7.21 -18.87 27.80
N VAL A 99 8.54 -18.69 27.69
CA VAL A 99 9.26 -17.58 28.33
C VAL A 99 8.82 -16.23 27.74
N MET A 100 8.65 -16.14 26.43
CA MET A 100 8.18 -14.91 25.78
C MET A 100 6.74 -14.59 26.18
N VAL A 101 5.85 -15.59 26.21
CA VAL A 101 4.46 -15.42 26.63
C VAL A 101 4.34 -14.99 28.09
N GLU A 102 5.16 -15.55 28.99
CA GLU A 102 5.22 -15.10 30.39
C GLU A 102 5.61 -13.62 30.49
N LYS A 103 6.66 -13.20 29.77
CA LYS A 103 7.08 -11.80 29.71
C LYS A 103 6.03 -10.90 29.08
N SER A 104 5.34 -11.39 28.06
CA SER A 104 4.25 -10.70 27.38
C SER A 104 3.12 -10.34 28.34
N ARG A 105 2.70 -11.28 29.19
CA ARG A 105 1.68 -11.04 30.22
C ARG A 105 2.08 -9.94 31.19
N GLY A 106 3.38 -9.82 31.52
CA GLY A 106 3.90 -8.73 32.33
C GLY A 106 3.96 -7.40 31.58
N TYR A 107 4.41 -7.41 30.33
CA TYR A 107 4.55 -6.21 29.49
C TYR A 107 3.21 -5.58 29.12
N LEU A 108 2.20 -6.42 28.86
CA LEU A 108 0.84 -6.03 28.48
C LEU A 108 -0.13 -5.98 29.68
N ALA A 109 0.40 -6.03 30.91
CA ALA A 109 -0.42 -5.95 32.11
C ALA A 109 -1.25 -4.66 32.11
N GLY A 110 -2.56 -4.79 32.28
CA GLY A 110 -3.49 -3.66 32.28
C GLY A 110 -4.07 -3.30 30.90
N ILE A 111 -3.75 -4.05 29.84
CA ILE A 111 -4.37 -3.89 28.52
C ILE A 111 -5.48 -4.95 28.37
N PRO A 112 -6.75 -4.61 28.57
CA PRO A 112 -7.83 -5.59 28.79
C PRO A 112 -8.25 -6.35 27.53
N ASN A 113 -7.95 -5.82 26.34
CA ASN A 113 -8.35 -6.40 25.06
C ASN A 113 -7.21 -7.11 24.33
N VAL A 114 -6.09 -7.37 25.01
CA VAL A 114 -4.96 -8.13 24.45
C VAL A 114 -4.74 -9.41 25.24
N THR A 115 -4.61 -10.52 24.52
CA THR A 115 -4.32 -11.84 25.11
C THR A 115 -3.19 -12.53 24.38
N THR A 116 -2.26 -13.14 25.12
CA THR A 116 -1.17 -13.93 24.55
C THR A 116 -1.13 -15.36 25.07
N SER A 117 -0.83 -16.30 24.16
CA SER A 117 -0.85 -17.75 24.42
C SER A 117 0.36 -18.45 23.79
N VAL A 118 0.68 -19.64 24.30
CA VAL A 118 1.73 -20.49 23.74
C VAL A 118 1.13 -21.33 22.64
N THR A 119 1.73 -21.32 21.45
CA THR A 119 1.33 -22.20 20.34
C THR A 119 2.18 -23.48 20.28
N ASP A 120 1.63 -24.52 19.67
CA ASP A 120 2.30 -25.76 19.29
C ASP A 120 2.77 -25.78 17.82
N GLY A 121 2.66 -24.65 17.11
CA GLY A 121 2.89 -24.57 15.66
C GLY A 121 1.62 -24.36 14.85
N THR A 122 0.46 -24.21 15.51
CA THR A 122 -0.87 -24.05 14.87
C THR A 122 -1.64 -22.86 15.46
N LEU A 123 -2.82 -22.57 14.89
CA LEU A 123 -3.80 -21.62 15.45
C LEU A 123 -5.08 -22.35 15.90
N ALA A 124 -4.96 -23.59 16.38
CA ALA A 124 -6.10 -24.44 16.70
C ALA A 124 -7.07 -23.87 17.76
N GLU A 125 -6.60 -22.98 18.64
CA GLU A 125 -7.44 -22.28 19.64
C GLU A 125 -8.22 -21.09 19.06
N VAL A 126 -8.04 -20.77 17.78
CA VAL A 126 -8.69 -19.66 17.08
C VAL A 126 -9.83 -20.20 16.22
N GLU A 127 -11.00 -19.59 16.36
CA GLU A 127 -12.22 -19.94 15.63
C GLU A 127 -12.09 -19.63 14.12
N ASP A 128 -12.71 -20.46 13.29
CA ASP A 128 -12.83 -20.25 11.85
C ASP A 128 -13.49 -18.88 11.56
N ALA A 129 -13.04 -18.19 10.51
CA ALA A 129 -13.62 -16.93 10.04
C ALA A 129 -13.90 -15.90 11.16
N SER A 130 -12.96 -15.74 12.09
CA SER A 130 -13.10 -14.88 13.27
C SER A 130 -12.21 -13.64 13.24
N LEU A 131 -11.19 -13.63 12.39
CA LEU A 131 -10.18 -12.58 12.32
C LEU A 131 -10.35 -11.66 11.11
N ASP A 132 -10.05 -10.38 11.32
CA ASP A 132 -9.99 -9.38 10.25
C ASP A 132 -8.55 -9.19 9.77
N LEU A 133 -7.56 -9.36 10.65
CA LEU A 133 -6.12 -9.24 10.33
C LEU A 133 -5.31 -10.33 11.03
N VAL A 134 -4.52 -11.09 10.27
CA VAL A 134 -3.43 -11.94 10.77
C VAL A 134 -2.12 -11.36 10.27
N TYR A 135 -1.13 -11.22 11.14
CA TYR A 135 0.20 -10.78 10.71
C TYR A 135 1.35 -11.50 11.41
N SER A 136 2.52 -11.47 10.77
CA SER A 136 3.74 -12.11 11.24
C SER A 136 4.96 -11.28 10.84
N PHE A 137 5.78 -10.87 11.81
CA PHE A 137 6.92 -10.00 11.55
C PHE A 137 8.18 -10.50 12.26
N ILE A 138 9.24 -10.78 11.50
CA ILE A 138 10.51 -11.31 12.03
C ILE A 138 10.29 -12.67 12.71
N VAL A 139 9.51 -13.54 12.07
CA VAL A 139 9.20 -14.88 12.59
C VAL A 139 9.54 -15.94 11.56
N PHE A 140 8.95 -15.90 10.37
CA PHE A 140 9.16 -16.95 9.37
C PHE A 140 10.61 -17.03 8.86
N GLN A 141 11.34 -15.91 8.88
CA GLN A 141 12.79 -15.88 8.65
C GLN A 141 13.61 -16.66 9.71
N HIS A 142 13.00 -17.09 10.81
CA HIS A 142 13.62 -17.89 11.87
C HIS A 142 13.05 -19.31 11.94
N VAL A 143 12.16 -19.69 11.03
CA VAL A 143 11.53 -21.02 10.96
C VAL A 143 12.32 -21.89 9.96
N PRO A 144 13.05 -22.92 10.42
CA PRO A 144 13.82 -23.80 9.53
C PRO A 144 12.96 -24.91 8.88
N SER A 145 11.63 -24.79 8.91
CA SER A 145 10.70 -25.84 8.49
C SER A 145 9.61 -25.30 7.57
N ARG A 146 9.65 -25.69 6.29
CA ARG A 146 8.70 -25.24 5.27
C ARG A 146 7.26 -25.61 5.62
N SER A 147 7.06 -26.84 6.06
CA SER A 147 5.79 -27.39 6.54
C SER A 147 5.19 -26.62 7.72
N ALA A 148 6.03 -26.07 8.62
CA ALA A 148 5.55 -25.29 9.75
C ALA A 148 5.04 -23.92 9.28
N ILE A 149 5.74 -23.29 8.33
CA ILE A 149 5.28 -22.05 7.68
C ILE A 149 3.95 -22.35 6.95
N GLU A 150 3.90 -23.40 6.14
CA GLU A 150 2.70 -23.83 5.42
C GLU A 150 1.50 -24.07 6.35
N THR A 151 1.73 -24.69 7.50
CA THR A 151 0.69 -24.90 8.52
C THR A 151 0.13 -23.58 9.04
N TYR A 152 0.98 -22.59 9.35
CA TYR A 152 0.50 -21.27 9.76
C TYR A 152 -0.27 -20.53 8.67
N LEU A 153 0.10 -20.70 7.41
CA LEU A 153 -0.60 -20.07 6.28
C LEU A 153 -1.99 -20.69 6.07
N LEU A 154 -2.11 -22.02 6.15
CA LEU A 154 -3.40 -22.74 6.09
C LEU A 154 -4.31 -22.38 7.28
N GLU A 155 -3.73 -22.21 8.46
CA GLU A 155 -4.47 -21.80 9.66
C GLU A 155 -4.88 -20.32 9.60
N ALA A 156 -4.06 -19.45 8.99
CA ALA A 156 -4.44 -18.07 8.75
C ALA A 156 -5.62 -17.97 7.78
N ASP A 157 -5.57 -18.70 6.66
CA ASP A 157 -6.68 -18.87 5.71
C ASP A 157 -7.98 -19.29 6.43
N ARG A 158 -7.94 -20.39 7.21
CA ARG A 158 -9.09 -20.87 7.99
C ARG A 158 -9.68 -19.82 8.95
N THR A 159 -8.83 -19.06 9.62
CA THR A 159 -9.24 -18.16 10.73
C THR A 159 -9.66 -16.78 10.25
N LEU A 160 -9.26 -16.37 9.05
CA LEU A 160 -9.65 -15.09 8.46
C LEU A 160 -11.10 -15.12 7.96
N LYS A 161 -11.82 -14.02 8.18
CA LYS A 161 -13.11 -13.78 7.52
C LYS A 161 -12.88 -13.56 6.02
N PRO A 162 -13.91 -13.76 5.17
CA PRO A 162 -13.90 -13.23 3.81
C PRO A 162 -13.54 -11.74 3.77
N GLY A 163 -12.56 -11.37 2.95
CA GLY A 163 -11.97 -10.02 2.90
C GLY A 163 -10.94 -9.72 4.00
N GLY A 164 -10.66 -10.68 4.88
CA GLY A 164 -9.63 -10.58 5.91
C GLY A 164 -8.23 -10.60 5.32
N ILE A 165 -7.26 -10.03 6.03
CA ILE A 165 -5.91 -9.82 5.52
C ILE A 165 -4.90 -10.68 6.28
N LEU A 166 -4.07 -11.38 5.54
CA LEU A 166 -2.81 -11.95 6.02
C LEU A 166 -1.65 -11.07 5.55
N ARG A 167 -0.81 -10.58 6.48
CA ARG A 167 0.44 -9.89 6.13
C ARG A 167 1.64 -10.48 6.85
N PHE A 168 2.62 -10.96 6.10
CA PHE A 168 3.79 -11.62 6.69
C PHE A 168 5.09 -11.30 5.97
N GLN A 169 6.19 -11.49 6.69
CA GLN A 169 7.54 -11.34 6.18
C GLN A 169 8.30 -12.67 6.18
N VAL A 170 9.04 -12.94 5.11
CA VAL A 170 9.99 -14.06 4.98
C VAL A 170 11.38 -13.55 4.58
N ASP A 171 12.37 -14.42 4.71
CA ASP A 171 13.71 -14.16 4.16
C ASP A 171 13.72 -14.51 2.67
N GLY A 172 13.63 -13.48 1.83
CA GLY A 172 13.58 -13.61 0.37
C GLY A 172 14.95 -13.67 -0.32
N ARG A 173 16.07 -13.54 0.42
CA ARG A 173 17.39 -13.25 -0.18
C ARG A 173 17.79 -14.25 -1.26
N TRP A 174 18.00 -13.76 -2.47
CA TRP A 174 18.42 -14.58 -3.62
C TRP A 174 19.85 -15.14 -3.51
N MET A 175 20.72 -14.50 -2.71
CA MET A 175 22.08 -15.00 -2.44
C MET A 175 22.12 -15.81 -1.15
N GLU A 176 22.28 -17.13 -1.28
CA GLU A 176 22.56 -18.01 -0.15
C GLU A 176 23.92 -17.67 0.49
N ARG A 177 23.98 -17.66 1.83
CA ARG A 177 25.26 -17.54 2.55
C ARG A 177 26.01 -18.88 2.40
N PRO A 178 27.18 -18.92 1.73
CA PRO A 178 27.89 -20.19 1.52
C PRO A 178 28.19 -20.88 2.86
N GLY A 179 27.79 -22.13 3.00
CA GLY A 179 28.16 -22.98 4.14
C GLY A 179 27.32 -22.84 5.42
N LYS A 180 26.19 -22.11 5.40
CA LYS A 180 25.23 -22.11 6.52
C LYS A 180 24.01 -22.97 6.22
N THR A 181 23.73 -23.93 7.09
CA THR A 181 22.45 -24.66 7.09
C THR A 181 21.40 -23.84 7.87
N PRO A 182 20.13 -23.88 7.46
CA PRO A 182 19.02 -23.28 8.20
C PRO A 182 19.00 -23.73 9.67
N ASP A 183 19.00 -22.78 10.59
CA ASP A 183 18.80 -23.02 12.02
C ASP A 183 17.64 -22.17 12.56
N THR A 184 17.44 -22.17 13.89
CA THR A 184 16.37 -21.41 14.55
C THR A 184 16.62 -19.90 14.62
N TYR A 185 17.63 -19.39 13.90
CA TYR A 185 17.99 -17.98 13.77
C TYR A 185 18.09 -17.52 12.30
N ASP A 186 18.70 -18.29 11.41
CA ASP A 186 18.79 -17.93 9.99
C ASP A 186 17.60 -18.46 9.17
N GLY A 187 16.87 -19.47 9.68
CA GLY A 187 15.64 -20.01 9.06
C GLY A 187 15.79 -20.46 7.60
N LEU A 188 14.66 -20.63 6.91
CA LEU A 188 14.64 -20.89 5.47
C LEU A 188 14.69 -19.58 4.67
N THR A 189 15.44 -19.61 3.59
CA THR A 189 15.35 -18.63 2.52
C THR A 189 14.30 -19.08 1.50
N LEU A 190 13.30 -18.23 1.24
CA LEU A 190 12.18 -18.51 0.35
C LEU A 190 12.15 -17.48 -0.77
N GLN A 191 12.52 -17.90 -1.99
CA GLN A 191 12.34 -17.06 -3.17
C GLN A 191 10.86 -16.78 -3.43
N PRO A 192 10.50 -15.68 -4.12
CA PRO A 192 9.10 -15.31 -4.34
C PRO A 192 8.21 -16.44 -4.87
N GLU A 193 8.71 -17.24 -5.81
CA GLU A 193 7.97 -18.36 -6.37
C GLU A 193 7.68 -19.46 -5.33
N ALA A 194 8.58 -19.66 -4.37
CA ALA A 194 8.38 -20.59 -3.27
C ALA A 194 7.33 -20.08 -2.27
N VAL A 195 7.26 -18.76 -2.04
CA VAL A 195 6.23 -18.13 -1.20
C VAL A 195 4.85 -18.27 -1.86
N HIS A 196 4.76 -18.00 -3.16
CA HIS A 196 3.52 -18.19 -3.93
C HIS A 196 3.06 -19.65 -3.91
N SER A 197 4.00 -20.58 -4.04
CA SER A 197 3.72 -22.01 -3.94
C SER A 197 3.19 -22.43 -2.57
N LEU A 198 3.53 -21.73 -1.48
CA LEU A 198 2.98 -22.01 -0.14
C LEU A 198 1.52 -21.51 -0.01
N LEU A 199 1.18 -20.41 -0.68
CA LEU A 199 -0.17 -19.83 -0.67
C LEU A 199 -1.12 -20.49 -1.68
N ALA A 200 -0.60 -21.12 -2.73
CA ALA A 200 -1.41 -21.72 -3.80
C ALA A 200 -2.39 -22.82 -3.32
N GLY A 201 -2.20 -23.38 -2.11
CA GLY A 201 -3.09 -24.35 -1.48
C GLY A 201 -4.16 -23.74 -0.55
N THR A 202 -4.20 -22.42 -0.43
CA THR A 202 -5.08 -21.65 0.47
C THR A 202 -6.15 -20.87 -0.29
N GLY A 203 -7.16 -20.35 0.41
CA GLY A 203 -8.12 -19.36 -0.10
C GLY A 203 -7.55 -17.96 -0.32
N LEU A 204 -6.28 -17.72 0.04
CA LEU A 204 -5.65 -16.41 0.07
C LEU A 204 -5.10 -15.99 -1.31
N GLU A 205 -5.53 -14.83 -1.80
CA GLU A 205 -4.97 -14.19 -3.00
C GLU A 205 -3.90 -13.19 -2.61
N VAL A 206 -2.70 -13.30 -3.19
CA VAL A 206 -1.64 -12.29 -3.02
C VAL A 206 -2.01 -11.01 -3.78
N VAL A 207 -2.11 -9.90 -3.05
CA VAL A 207 -2.53 -8.59 -3.58
C VAL A 207 -1.44 -7.53 -3.53
N ASP A 208 -0.41 -7.74 -2.71
CA ASP A 208 0.75 -6.85 -2.62
C ASP A 208 1.98 -7.60 -2.10
N GLU A 209 3.13 -7.34 -2.70
CA GLU A 209 4.43 -7.85 -2.28
C GLU A 209 5.49 -6.79 -2.44
N TRP A 210 6.47 -6.75 -1.53
CA TRP A 210 7.59 -5.82 -1.63
C TRP A 210 8.82 -6.32 -0.89
N GLY A 211 9.99 -5.86 -1.28
CA GLY A 211 11.24 -6.30 -0.67
C GLY A 211 11.64 -7.71 -1.12
N GLU A 212 11.12 -8.15 -2.26
CA GLU A 212 11.53 -9.38 -2.93
C GLU A 212 13.07 -9.43 -3.04
N GLU A 213 13.62 -10.62 -2.94
CA GLU A 213 15.07 -10.86 -2.95
C GLU A 213 15.88 -10.17 -1.83
N THR A 214 15.23 -9.56 -0.83
CA THR A 214 15.86 -9.04 0.39
C THR A 214 15.56 -9.92 1.60
N ARG A 215 16.17 -9.61 2.76
CA ARG A 215 15.82 -10.29 4.02
C ARG A 215 14.36 -10.03 4.43
N TYR A 216 13.75 -8.94 3.99
CA TYR A 216 12.42 -8.54 4.40
C TYR A 216 11.48 -8.55 3.19
N HIS A 217 11.29 -9.73 2.60
CA HIS A 217 10.26 -9.92 1.59
C HIS A 217 8.91 -10.00 2.29
N TRP A 218 8.10 -8.96 2.08
CA TRP A 218 6.76 -8.82 2.61
C TRP A 218 5.73 -9.29 1.60
N VAL A 219 4.73 -10.00 2.11
CA VAL A 219 3.58 -10.48 1.34
C VAL A 219 2.30 -10.09 2.06
N THR A 220 1.35 -9.58 1.30
CA THR A 220 -0.02 -9.29 1.73
C THR A 220 -0.96 -10.12 0.89
N ALA A 221 -1.78 -10.93 1.55
CA ALA A 221 -2.79 -11.74 0.92
C ALA A 221 -4.16 -11.48 1.53
N VAL A 222 -5.21 -11.60 0.72
CA VAL A 222 -6.61 -11.34 1.10
C VAL A 222 -7.41 -12.61 0.94
N GLU A 223 -8.23 -12.90 1.94
CA GLU A 223 -9.15 -14.03 1.89
C GLU A 223 -10.31 -13.75 0.94
N GLN A 224 -10.57 -14.68 0.02
CA GLN A 224 -11.55 -14.49 -1.05
C GLN A 224 -13.00 -14.52 -0.54
N GLY A 225 -13.89 -13.83 -1.27
CA GLY A 225 -15.33 -13.82 -0.99
C GLY A 225 -15.89 -12.41 -0.82
N GLN A 226 -17.19 -12.33 -0.48
CA GLN A 226 -17.81 -11.03 -0.19
C GLN A 226 -17.23 -10.49 1.12
N PRO A 227 -16.67 -9.27 1.15
CA PRO A 227 -15.91 -8.79 2.30
C PRO A 227 -16.81 -8.58 3.52
N GLU A 228 -16.58 -9.39 4.54
CA GLU A 228 -17.19 -9.28 5.88
C GLU A 228 -16.20 -8.71 6.90
N ALA A 229 -14.91 -8.72 6.55
CA ALA A 229 -13.85 -8.25 7.41
C ALA A 229 -13.89 -6.72 7.64
N ARG A 230 -13.46 -6.33 8.84
CA ARG A 230 -13.35 -4.95 9.33
C ARG A 230 -11.97 -4.37 9.06
N VAL A 231 -11.42 -4.63 7.89
CA VAL A 231 -10.16 -4.07 7.42
C VAL A 231 -10.29 -3.66 5.97
N VAL A 232 -9.68 -2.53 5.62
CA VAL A 232 -9.64 -2.02 4.25
C VAL A 232 -8.19 -1.90 3.82
N LEU A 233 -7.85 -2.48 2.66
CA LEU A 233 -6.56 -2.35 2.03
C LEU A 233 -6.60 -1.27 0.95
N VAL A 234 -5.61 -0.38 0.98
CA VAL A 234 -5.24 0.52 -0.11
C VAL A 234 -3.89 0.03 -0.63
N PRO A 235 -3.84 -0.61 -1.82
CA PRO A 235 -2.60 -1.16 -2.34
C PRO A 235 -1.62 -0.06 -2.77
N ARG A 236 -0.35 -0.43 -2.89
CA ARG A 236 0.69 0.43 -3.48
C ARG A 236 0.90 0.06 -4.95
N VAL A 237 1.08 1.07 -5.80
CA VAL A 237 1.26 0.90 -7.25
C VAL A 237 2.62 1.38 -7.68
N TRP A 238 3.28 0.64 -8.57
CA TRP A 238 4.59 1.02 -9.10
C TRP A 238 4.50 2.24 -10.03
N ASP A 239 5.30 3.26 -9.74
CA ASP A 239 5.47 4.41 -10.59
C ASP A 239 6.56 4.12 -11.65
N VAL A 240 6.15 3.54 -12.79
CA VAL A 240 7.05 3.04 -13.85
C VAL A 240 8.10 4.09 -14.28
N PRO A 241 7.76 5.36 -14.58
CA PRO A 241 8.78 6.37 -14.90
C PRO A 241 9.80 6.63 -13.79
N LEU A 242 9.42 6.56 -12.50
CA LEU A 242 10.37 6.71 -11.39
C LEU A 242 11.25 5.46 -11.21
N VAL A 243 10.69 4.27 -11.45
CA VAL A 243 11.45 3.02 -11.44
C VAL A 243 12.46 3.00 -12.60
N ALA A 244 12.07 3.44 -13.80
CA ALA A 244 12.97 3.56 -14.93
C ALA A 244 14.11 4.56 -14.67
N ASP A 245 13.81 5.72 -14.07
CA ASP A 245 14.81 6.73 -13.66
C ASP A 245 15.80 6.17 -12.62
N LEU A 246 15.33 5.35 -11.66
CA LEU A 246 16.20 4.62 -10.73
C LEU A 246 17.13 3.65 -11.46
N LEU A 247 16.58 2.81 -12.35
CA LEU A 247 17.31 1.78 -13.09
C LEU A 247 18.36 2.41 -14.02
N ASP A 248 18.02 3.51 -14.70
CA ASP A 248 18.94 4.29 -15.52
C ASP A 248 20.11 4.87 -14.69
N ARG A 249 19.81 5.47 -13.53
CA ARG A 249 20.86 5.90 -12.57
C ARG A 249 21.73 4.75 -12.09
N ALA A 250 21.16 3.55 -11.99
CA ALA A 250 21.88 2.32 -11.66
C ALA A 250 22.64 1.74 -12.87
N GLY A 251 22.58 2.37 -14.05
CA GLY A 251 23.24 1.91 -15.28
C GLY A 251 22.74 0.54 -15.73
N VAL A 252 21.44 0.29 -15.58
CA VAL A 252 20.76 -0.90 -16.09
C VAL A 252 20.31 -0.60 -17.53
N GLU A 253 20.71 -1.46 -18.47
CA GLU A 253 20.27 -1.36 -19.87
C GLU A 253 18.77 -1.67 -19.98
N ASP A 254 18.08 -1.07 -20.96
CA ASP A 254 16.63 -1.25 -21.18
C ASP A 254 15.75 -0.94 -19.94
N ALA A 255 16.14 0.11 -19.19
CA ALA A 255 15.51 0.52 -17.94
C ALA A 255 13.97 0.67 -18.01
N GLU A 256 13.42 1.16 -19.12
CA GLU A 256 11.96 1.28 -19.28
C GLU A 256 11.26 -0.08 -19.38
N GLU A 257 11.83 -1.02 -20.14
CA GLU A 257 11.27 -2.38 -20.27
C GLU A 257 11.36 -3.12 -18.92
N ILE A 258 12.51 -3.02 -18.25
CA ILE A 258 12.72 -3.61 -16.93
C ILE A 258 11.78 -3.00 -15.89
N ALA A 259 11.56 -1.68 -15.92
CA ALA A 259 10.59 -1.03 -15.03
C ALA A 259 9.17 -1.55 -15.27
N PHE A 260 8.80 -1.84 -16.53
CA PHE A 260 7.51 -2.46 -16.85
C PHE A 260 7.43 -3.91 -16.34
N LEU A 261 8.51 -4.69 -16.44
CA LEU A 261 8.56 -6.04 -15.88
C LEU A 261 8.40 -6.02 -14.35
N VAL A 262 9.06 -5.08 -13.68
CA VAL A 262 8.93 -4.86 -12.22
C VAL A 262 7.50 -4.49 -11.87
N ALA A 263 6.91 -3.51 -12.56
CA ALA A 263 5.57 -3.04 -12.25
C ALA A 263 4.47 -4.11 -12.41
N ASN A 264 4.70 -5.10 -13.27
CA ASN A 264 3.78 -6.23 -13.50
C ASN A 264 4.16 -7.50 -12.73
N GLY A 265 5.08 -7.41 -11.76
CA GLY A 265 5.46 -8.54 -10.89
C GLY A 265 6.24 -9.66 -11.61
N LYS A 266 6.77 -9.42 -12.81
CA LYS A 266 7.54 -10.42 -13.58
C LYS A 266 9.00 -10.49 -13.16
N MET A 267 9.47 -9.52 -12.37
CA MET A 267 10.83 -9.43 -11.86
C MET A 267 10.86 -8.54 -10.61
N GLY A 268 11.55 -8.94 -9.55
CA GLY A 268 11.76 -8.07 -8.39
C GLY A 268 12.72 -6.92 -8.69
N LEU A 269 12.44 -5.74 -8.12
CA LEU A 269 13.27 -4.56 -8.34
C LEU A 269 14.68 -4.73 -7.76
N ARG A 270 14.83 -5.42 -6.63
CA ARG A 270 16.15 -5.67 -6.02
C ARG A 270 17.02 -6.53 -6.95
N ARG A 271 16.43 -7.53 -7.60
CA ARG A 271 17.09 -8.34 -8.63
C ARG A 271 17.47 -7.50 -9.85
N ALA A 272 16.59 -6.62 -10.31
CA ALA A 272 16.87 -5.72 -11.45
C ALA A 272 18.05 -4.78 -11.18
N LEU A 273 18.23 -4.32 -9.94
CA LEU A 273 19.39 -3.51 -9.53
C LEU A 273 20.71 -4.31 -9.50
N GLY A 274 20.66 -5.64 -9.50
CA GLY A 274 21.83 -6.51 -9.49
C GLY A 274 22.77 -6.21 -8.31
N ASN A 275 24.08 -6.23 -8.56
CA ASN A 275 25.10 -6.01 -7.53
C ASN A 275 25.54 -4.54 -7.48
N VAL A 276 24.59 -3.61 -7.36
CA VAL A 276 24.88 -2.18 -7.40
C VAL A 276 25.79 -1.74 -6.25
N GLU A 277 25.76 -2.46 -5.13
CA GLU A 277 26.64 -2.25 -3.98
C GLU A 277 28.13 -2.44 -4.32
N LEU A 278 28.48 -3.29 -5.30
CA LEU A 278 29.88 -3.46 -5.73
C LEU A 278 30.47 -2.19 -6.33
N ARG A 279 29.63 -1.30 -6.86
CA ARG A 279 30.05 0.01 -7.37
C ARG A 279 30.33 1.01 -6.24
N LEU A 280 29.81 0.72 -5.04
CA LEU A 280 29.97 1.55 -3.85
C LEU A 280 31.17 1.11 -2.99
N ALA A 281 31.50 -0.19 -2.99
CA ALA A 281 32.44 -0.84 -2.07
C ALA A 281 33.90 -0.30 -2.07
N ALA A 282 34.32 0.49 -3.08
CA ALA A 282 35.68 1.06 -3.16
C ALA A 282 35.80 2.46 -2.53
N LEU A 283 34.74 2.96 -1.91
CA LEU A 283 34.64 4.34 -1.41
C LEU A 283 34.80 4.43 0.11
N SER A 284 35.03 5.64 0.63
CA SER A 284 34.94 5.89 2.06
C SER A 284 33.50 5.62 2.57
N ALA A 285 33.31 5.24 3.83
CA ALA A 285 31.98 5.00 4.40
C ALA A 285 31.00 6.16 4.19
N ALA A 286 31.46 7.42 4.32
CA ALA A 286 30.63 8.59 4.05
C ALA A 286 30.25 8.70 2.56
N SER A 287 31.21 8.44 1.66
CA SER A 287 30.99 8.43 0.22
C SER A 287 30.07 7.29 -0.23
N VAL A 288 30.14 6.11 0.40
CA VAL A 288 29.19 5.01 0.17
C VAL A 288 27.78 5.48 0.47
N VAL A 289 27.54 6.04 1.66
CA VAL A 289 26.22 6.50 2.08
C VAL A 289 25.71 7.60 1.14
N GLU A 290 26.54 8.58 0.83
CA GLU A 290 26.14 9.68 -0.04
C GLU A 290 25.73 9.21 -1.44
N ASN A 291 26.50 8.29 -2.02
CA ASN A 291 26.19 7.72 -3.34
C ASN A 291 24.99 6.78 -3.30
N ALA A 292 24.81 5.98 -2.24
CA ALA A 292 23.63 5.13 -2.08
C ALA A 292 22.33 5.95 -2.05
N TYR A 293 22.31 7.06 -1.29
CA TYR A 293 21.15 7.97 -1.24
C TYR A 293 20.89 8.63 -2.60
N ARG A 294 21.94 9.12 -3.29
CA ARG A 294 21.76 9.74 -4.61
C ARG A 294 21.25 8.74 -5.65
N LEU A 295 21.76 7.52 -5.62
CA LEU A 295 21.35 6.45 -6.50
C LEU A 295 19.89 6.06 -6.24
N LEU A 296 19.58 5.65 -5.02
CA LEU A 296 18.29 5.05 -4.66
C LEU A 296 17.18 6.10 -4.54
N LEU A 297 17.47 7.23 -3.89
CA LEU A 297 16.46 8.24 -3.54
C LEU A 297 16.56 9.51 -4.40
N GLY A 298 17.53 9.60 -5.33
CA GLY A 298 17.69 10.76 -6.21
C GLY A 298 18.15 12.04 -5.51
N ARG A 299 18.59 11.97 -4.25
CA ARG A 299 18.98 13.12 -3.41
C ARG A 299 20.12 12.79 -2.46
N PRO A 300 20.86 13.78 -1.91
CA PRO A 300 21.83 13.50 -0.85
C PRO A 300 21.15 13.15 0.49
N PRO A 301 21.86 12.46 1.40
CA PRO A 301 21.39 12.19 2.76
C PRO A 301 21.35 13.47 3.61
N GLU A 302 20.49 13.48 4.63
CA GLU A 302 20.58 14.50 5.67
C GLU A 302 21.83 14.28 6.53
N SER A 303 22.36 15.36 7.14
CA SER A 303 23.62 15.29 7.90
C SER A 303 23.61 14.24 9.01
N ARG A 304 22.47 14.08 9.70
CA ARG A 304 22.32 13.06 10.76
C ARG A 304 22.31 11.64 10.19
N GLY A 305 21.58 11.42 9.09
CA GLY A 305 21.53 10.12 8.40
C GLY A 305 22.88 9.73 7.83
N LEU A 306 23.63 10.69 7.28
CA LEU A 306 25.00 10.48 6.81
C LEU A 306 25.92 10.03 7.96
N ALA A 307 25.94 10.78 9.06
CA ALA A 307 26.81 10.49 10.20
C ALA A 307 26.51 9.12 10.83
N TRP A 308 25.23 8.77 10.98
CA TRP A 308 24.82 7.48 11.53
C TRP A 308 25.24 6.31 10.65
N ASN A 309 24.82 6.30 9.38
CA ASN A 309 25.09 5.16 8.49
C ASN A 309 26.59 4.99 8.22
N ALA A 310 27.34 6.09 8.07
CA ALA A 310 28.79 6.02 7.92
C ALA A 310 29.48 5.44 9.18
N SER A 311 28.92 5.69 10.37
CA SER A 311 29.41 5.07 11.61
C SER A 311 29.15 3.56 11.65
N MET A 312 27.99 3.10 11.20
CA MET A 312 27.66 1.66 11.16
C MET A 312 28.60 0.90 10.22
N LEU A 313 28.84 1.43 9.01
CA LEU A 313 29.77 0.85 8.04
C LEU A 313 31.22 0.85 8.56
N SER A 314 31.71 1.98 9.09
CA SER A 314 33.09 2.07 9.59
C SER A 314 33.38 1.17 10.80
N ARG A 315 32.35 0.81 11.58
CA ARG A 315 32.44 -0.13 12.71
C ARG A 315 32.26 -1.59 12.28
N GLY A 316 31.96 -1.85 11.01
CA GLY A 316 31.65 -3.19 10.48
C GLY A 316 30.38 -3.79 11.10
N LEU A 317 29.47 -2.96 11.60
CA LEU A 317 28.18 -3.42 12.13
C LEU A 317 27.18 -3.68 11.00
N GLU A 318 27.34 -2.99 9.88
CA GLU A 318 26.62 -3.19 8.63
C GLU A 318 27.63 -3.19 7.47
N ASP A 319 27.27 -3.85 6.37
CA ASP A 319 27.99 -3.81 5.11
C ASP A 319 27.20 -2.99 4.06
N GLU A 320 27.80 -2.74 2.90
CA GLU A 320 27.20 -1.94 1.84
C GLU A 320 25.89 -2.54 1.32
N ALA A 321 25.81 -3.88 1.26
CA ALA A 321 24.60 -4.59 0.87
C ALA A 321 23.47 -4.35 1.88
N SER A 322 23.77 -4.41 3.18
CA SER A 322 22.80 -4.15 4.25
C SER A 322 22.31 -2.70 4.23
N LEU A 323 23.18 -1.73 3.93
CA LEU A 323 22.79 -0.34 3.75
C LEU A 323 21.85 -0.18 2.55
N VAL A 324 22.19 -0.77 1.39
CA VAL A 324 21.35 -0.71 0.19
C VAL A 324 19.98 -1.29 0.48
N ASP A 325 19.91 -2.48 1.09
CA ASP A 325 18.64 -3.11 1.46
C ASP A 325 17.85 -2.27 2.47
N THR A 326 18.52 -1.65 3.46
CA THR A 326 17.87 -0.77 4.44
C THR A 326 17.23 0.45 3.79
N LEU A 327 17.94 1.10 2.86
CA LEU A 327 17.40 2.24 2.11
C LEU A 327 16.29 1.80 1.15
N PHE A 328 16.48 0.66 0.50
CA PHE A 328 15.53 0.07 -0.44
C PHE A 328 14.19 -0.27 0.23
N LEU A 329 14.24 -0.79 1.45
CA LEU A 329 13.07 -1.15 2.26
C LEU A 329 12.55 0.03 3.10
N GLY A 330 13.12 1.23 2.94
CA GLY A 330 12.68 2.41 3.69
C GLY A 330 11.33 2.93 3.22
N VAL A 331 10.58 3.55 4.15
CA VAL A 331 9.30 4.22 3.84
C VAL A 331 9.45 5.23 2.71
N GLU A 332 10.54 6.00 2.71
CA GLU A 332 10.81 6.99 1.66
C GLU A 332 10.93 6.36 0.27
N MET A 333 11.61 5.21 0.16
CA MET A 333 11.74 4.49 -1.11
C MET A 333 10.39 3.95 -1.58
N ARG A 334 9.60 3.37 -0.66
CA ARG A 334 8.22 2.92 -0.94
C ARG A 334 7.36 4.10 -1.39
N ASP A 335 7.33 5.21 -0.68
CA ASP A 335 6.52 6.37 -1.05
C ASP A 335 6.99 7.04 -2.35
N LEU A 336 8.29 6.96 -2.67
CA LEU A 336 8.82 7.48 -3.92
C LEU A 336 8.38 6.59 -5.10
N LEU A 337 8.74 5.32 -5.10
CA LEU A 337 8.57 4.42 -6.25
C LEU A 337 7.23 3.70 -6.29
N ARG A 338 6.58 3.57 -5.14
CA ARG A 338 5.34 2.83 -4.94
C ARG A 338 4.33 3.60 -4.09
N PRO A 339 3.86 4.76 -4.56
CA PRO A 339 2.83 5.49 -3.84
C PRO A 339 1.59 4.61 -3.64
N PHE A 340 0.82 4.89 -2.60
CA PHE A 340 -0.51 4.32 -2.47
C PHE A 340 -1.33 4.67 -3.72
N ASP A 341 -2.13 3.70 -4.18
CA ASP A 341 -3.15 4.00 -5.17
C ASP A 341 -4.13 5.00 -4.55
N CYS A 342 -4.11 6.22 -5.05
CA CYS A 342 -4.86 7.35 -4.52
C CYS A 342 -5.96 7.69 -5.52
N PRO A 343 -7.06 6.93 -5.54
CA PRO A 343 -8.11 7.13 -6.50
C PRO A 343 -8.70 8.54 -6.38
N ILE A 344 -8.81 9.22 -7.52
CA ILE A 344 -9.46 10.53 -7.60
C ILE A 344 -10.95 10.30 -7.87
N PRO A 345 -11.85 10.87 -7.04
CA PRO A 345 -13.28 10.79 -7.28
C PRO A 345 -13.64 11.22 -8.70
N TRP A 346 -14.57 10.50 -9.34
CA TRP A 346 -14.80 10.62 -10.77
C TRP A 346 -15.07 12.06 -11.22
N THR A 347 -15.80 12.87 -10.44
CA THR A 347 -16.04 14.27 -10.79
C THR A 347 -14.78 15.08 -10.87
N SER A 348 -13.89 14.94 -9.89
CA SER A 348 -12.65 15.69 -9.83
C SER A 348 -11.69 15.22 -10.91
N ARG A 349 -11.68 13.90 -11.20
CA ARG A 349 -10.97 13.35 -12.37
C ARG A 349 -11.43 14.01 -13.65
N GLU A 350 -12.75 14.06 -13.89
CA GLU A 350 -13.33 14.66 -15.10
C GLU A 350 -13.08 16.17 -15.21
N GLU A 351 -13.14 16.92 -14.10
CA GLU A 351 -12.81 18.35 -14.11
C GLU A 351 -11.35 18.61 -14.51
N VAL A 352 -10.42 17.80 -14.03
CA VAL A 352 -9.01 17.90 -14.41
C VAL A 352 -8.83 17.49 -15.88
N LEU A 353 -9.46 16.41 -16.33
CA LEU A 353 -9.43 15.96 -17.72
C LEU A 353 -10.03 16.99 -18.69
N GLU A 354 -11.10 17.67 -18.31
CA GLU A 354 -11.69 18.76 -19.11
C GLU A 354 -10.69 19.92 -19.28
N ARG A 355 -10.00 20.33 -18.21
CA ARG A 355 -8.96 21.37 -18.28
C ARG A 355 -7.73 20.94 -19.07
N LEU A 356 -7.44 19.63 -19.11
CA LEU A 356 -6.40 19.02 -19.93
C LEU A 356 -6.83 18.76 -21.38
N GLY A 357 -8.11 18.99 -21.73
CA GLY A 357 -8.63 18.79 -23.08
C GLY A 357 -8.90 17.33 -23.46
N SER A 358 -9.05 16.44 -22.49
CA SER A 358 -9.32 14.99 -22.71
C SER A 358 -10.55 14.48 -21.94
N PRO A 359 -11.71 15.18 -21.98
CA PRO A 359 -12.87 14.84 -21.14
C PRO A 359 -13.44 13.45 -21.45
N GLY A 360 -13.89 12.75 -20.40
CA GLY A 360 -14.49 11.42 -20.47
C GLY A 360 -13.49 10.31 -20.80
N THR A 361 -12.20 10.51 -20.56
CA THR A 361 -11.19 9.45 -20.69
C THR A 361 -11.08 8.72 -19.35
N HIS A 362 -11.04 7.38 -19.36
CA HIS A 362 -10.74 6.63 -18.14
C HIS A 362 -9.24 6.73 -17.87
N ALA A 363 -8.88 7.19 -16.67
CA ALA A 363 -7.49 7.43 -16.29
C ALA A 363 -7.30 7.03 -14.82
N SER A 364 -6.31 6.19 -14.55
CA SER A 364 -5.86 5.86 -13.20
C SER A 364 -5.19 7.08 -12.54
N PHE A 365 -4.86 6.98 -11.25
CA PHE A 365 -4.11 8.02 -10.55
C PHE A 365 -2.78 8.34 -11.26
N LEU A 366 -2.01 7.31 -11.64
CA LEU A 366 -0.71 7.51 -12.30
C LEU A 366 -0.82 7.99 -13.75
N ASP A 367 -1.91 7.65 -14.45
CA ASP A 367 -2.20 8.24 -15.77
C ASP A 367 -2.45 9.74 -15.65
N MET A 368 -3.24 10.14 -14.64
CA MET A 368 -3.49 11.55 -14.34
C MET A 368 -2.19 12.30 -13.98
N VAL A 369 -1.30 11.66 -13.21
CA VAL A 369 0.03 12.21 -12.92
C VAL A 369 0.80 12.45 -14.21
N GLY A 370 0.81 11.50 -15.15
CA GLY A 370 1.47 11.63 -16.45
C GLY A 370 0.91 12.76 -17.30
N LEU A 371 -0.42 12.90 -17.39
CA LEU A 371 -1.05 13.97 -18.14
C LEU A 371 -0.74 15.36 -17.57
N VAL A 372 -0.77 15.51 -16.24
CA VAL A 372 -0.42 16.77 -15.57
C VAL A 372 1.07 17.07 -15.71
N GLU A 373 1.94 16.05 -15.58
CA GLU A 373 3.38 16.18 -15.77
C GLU A 373 3.71 16.70 -17.18
N GLU A 374 3.11 16.13 -18.23
CA GLU A 374 3.30 16.59 -19.61
C GLU A 374 2.81 18.03 -19.78
N ALA A 375 1.66 18.37 -19.20
CA ALA A 375 1.10 19.71 -19.29
C ALA A 375 2.00 20.79 -18.64
N ILE A 376 2.85 20.43 -17.67
CA ILE A 376 3.75 21.38 -16.98
C ILE A 376 5.23 21.20 -17.37
N ARG A 377 5.53 20.32 -18.34
CA ARG A 377 6.90 19.90 -18.68
C ARG A 377 7.83 21.06 -19.05
N GLU A 378 7.35 21.98 -19.89
CA GLU A 378 8.14 23.10 -20.44
C GLU A 378 8.19 24.33 -19.53
N ALA A 379 7.43 24.35 -18.43
CA ALA A 379 7.39 25.48 -17.52
C ALA A 379 8.57 25.44 -16.54
N ASP A 380 9.08 26.60 -16.11
CA ASP A 380 9.93 26.65 -14.91
C ASP A 380 9.18 26.15 -13.66
N LEU A 381 9.86 25.89 -12.55
CA LEU A 381 9.21 25.20 -11.41
C LEU A 381 8.12 26.03 -10.74
N ILE A 382 8.21 27.37 -10.76
CA ILE A 382 7.17 28.23 -10.17
C ILE A 382 5.96 28.27 -11.10
N GLU A 383 6.18 28.44 -12.41
CA GLU A 383 5.10 28.39 -13.39
C GLU A 383 4.48 26.99 -13.50
N ALA A 384 5.27 25.92 -13.33
CA ALA A 384 4.79 24.55 -13.26
C ALA A 384 3.87 24.35 -12.03
N ALA A 385 4.24 24.91 -10.87
CA ALA A 385 3.39 24.90 -9.68
C ALA A 385 2.10 25.69 -9.89
N ALA A 386 2.17 26.86 -10.54
CA ALA A 386 1.00 27.70 -10.83
C ALA A 386 0.07 27.03 -11.83
N ARG A 387 0.60 26.60 -12.97
CA ARG A 387 -0.15 25.88 -14.01
C ARG A 387 -0.72 24.57 -13.48
N GLY A 388 0.06 23.79 -12.74
CA GLY A 388 -0.41 22.56 -12.09
C GLY A 388 -1.56 22.83 -11.13
N SER A 389 -1.46 23.86 -10.28
CA SER A 389 -2.53 24.24 -9.35
C SER A 389 -3.80 24.64 -10.08
N ARG A 390 -3.71 25.43 -11.15
CA ARG A 390 -4.86 25.78 -12.00
C ARG A 390 -5.51 24.55 -12.63
N LEU A 391 -4.71 23.64 -13.20
CA LEU A 391 -5.21 22.43 -13.87
C LEU A 391 -5.87 21.47 -12.87
N VAL A 392 -5.22 21.21 -11.74
CA VAL A 392 -5.64 20.19 -10.79
C VAL A 392 -6.71 20.72 -9.83
N LEU A 393 -6.46 21.87 -9.19
CA LEU A 393 -7.32 22.42 -8.14
C LEU A 393 -8.38 23.40 -8.68
N GLY A 394 -8.31 23.77 -9.96
CA GLY A 394 -9.24 24.72 -10.58
C GLY A 394 -9.12 26.15 -10.09
N ARG A 395 -8.05 26.49 -9.35
CA ARG A 395 -7.83 27.82 -8.77
C ARG A 395 -6.34 28.18 -8.75
N GLU A 396 -6.07 29.48 -8.68
CA GLU A 396 -4.73 29.99 -8.44
C GLU A 396 -4.27 29.66 -7.01
N ALA A 397 -3.01 29.27 -6.88
CA ALA A 397 -2.38 29.09 -5.57
C ALA A 397 -1.74 30.41 -5.11
N GLY A 398 -1.76 30.66 -3.80
CA GLY A 398 -1.07 31.81 -3.22
C GLY A 398 0.45 31.71 -3.38
N VAL A 399 1.13 32.86 -3.33
CA VAL A 399 2.60 32.95 -3.55
C VAL A 399 3.38 31.99 -2.65
N ASP A 400 3.07 31.96 -1.35
CA ASP A 400 3.75 31.07 -0.39
C ASP A 400 3.56 29.59 -0.74
N SER A 401 2.37 29.22 -1.21
CA SER A 401 2.08 27.85 -1.66
C SER A 401 2.87 27.49 -2.91
N LEU A 402 2.98 28.41 -3.88
CA LEU A 402 3.78 28.21 -5.08
C LEU A 402 5.26 28.02 -4.75
N THR A 403 5.82 28.85 -3.87
CA THR A 403 7.21 28.72 -3.43
C THR A 403 7.45 27.37 -2.74
N HIS A 404 6.53 26.95 -1.88
CA HIS A 404 6.62 25.65 -1.22
C HIS A 404 6.58 24.48 -2.22
N LEU A 405 5.63 24.49 -3.15
CA LEU A 405 5.47 23.44 -4.16
C LEU A 405 6.67 23.36 -5.11
N ALA A 406 7.19 24.50 -5.57
CA ALA A 406 8.39 24.54 -6.41
C ALA A 406 9.63 24.01 -5.67
N ALA A 407 9.77 24.33 -4.38
CA ALA A 407 10.86 23.83 -3.55
C ALA A 407 10.79 22.32 -3.27
N LEU A 408 9.62 21.70 -3.38
CA LEU A 408 9.50 20.23 -3.35
C LEU A 408 10.01 19.62 -4.66
N ALA A 409 9.67 20.24 -5.79
CA ALA A 409 10.08 19.78 -7.11
C ALA A 409 11.60 19.90 -7.36
N THR A 410 12.35 20.73 -6.64
CA THR A 410 13.81 20.82 -6.79
C THR A 410 14.56 19.64 -6.17
N ARG A 411 13.92 18.85 -5.29
CA ARG A 411 14.58 17.82 -4.47
C ARG A 411 14.88 16.52 -5.21
N HIS A 412 14.31 16.32 -6.39
CA HIS A 412 14.41 15.08 -7.14
C HIS A 412 14.48 15.36 -8.66
N PRO A 413 15.24 14.57 -9.45
CA PRO A 413 15.30 14.72 -10.91
C PRO A 413 13.93 14.73 -11.60
N ARG A 414 13.02 13.87 -11.12
CA ARG A 414 11.60 13.78 -11.55
C ARG A 414 10.67 14.70 -10.77
N GLY A 415 11.13 15.88 -10.36
CA GLY A 415 10.41 16.80 -9.50
C GLY A 415 9.03 17.25 -9.98
N ARG A 416 8.85 17.44 -11.30
CA ARG A 416 7.54 17.80 -11.89
C ARG A 416 6.51 16.69 -11.72
N ARG A 417 6.94 15.42 -11.84
CA ARG A 417 6.10 14.25 -11.56
C ARG A 417 5.65 14.23 -10.11
N LEU A 418 6.57 14.45 -9.18
CA LEU A 418 6.26 14.49 -7.75
C LEU A 418 5.34 15.66 -7.38
N LEU A 419 5.48 16.80 -8.06
CA LEU A 419 4.56 17.94 -7.96
C LEU A 419 3.15 17.58 -8.45
N ALA A 420 3.03 16.99 -9.64
CA ALA A 420 1.75 16.54 -10.18
C ALA A 420 1.06 15.53 -9.24
N ARG A 421 1.83 14.54 -8.76
CA ARG A 421 1.39 13.56 -7.77
C ARG A 421 0.87 14.23 -6.50
N ARG A 422 1.62 15.19 -5.95
CA ARG A 422 1.22 15.91 -4.74
C ARG A 422 -0.09 16.66 -4.92
N LEU A 423 -0.24 17.40 -6.02
CA LEU A 423 -1.45 18.16 -6.33
C LEU A 423 -2.69 17.24 -6.44
N LEU A 424 -2.54 16.10 -7.12
CA LEU A 424 -3.63 15.14 -7.31
C LEU A 424 -4.01 14.42 -6.00
N SER A 425 -3.04 14.06 -5.17
CA SER A 425 -3.32 13.49 -3.84
C SER A 425 -4.01 14.48 -2.89
N ASP A 426 -3.70 15.78 -3.02
CA ASP A 426 -4.38 16.82 -2.24
C ASP A 426 -5.82 17.04 -2.74
N LEU A 427 -6.04 16.95 -4.06
CA LEU A 427 -7.39 16.98 -4.67
C LEU A 427 -8.25 15.81 -4.21
N ALA A 428 -7.72 14.58 -4.23
CA ALA A 428 -8.45 13.38 -3.83
C ALA A 428 -8.98 13.46 -2.38
N ARG A 429 -8.21 14.08 -1.48
CA ARG A 429 -8.57 14.26 -0.06
C ARG A 429 -9.64 15.32 0.20
N ALA A 430 -9.89 16.23 -0.75
CA ALA A 430 -10.82 17.35 -0.57
C ALA A 430 -12.26 17.03 -0.98
N CYS A 431 -12.53 15.83 -1.51
CA CYS A 431 -13.82 15.49 -2.10
C CYS A 431 -14.87 15.06 -1.07
N PRO A 432 -16.14 15.49 -1.22
CA PRO A 432 -17.22 15.06 -0.36
C PRO A 432 -17.57 13.57 -0.57
N ALA A 433 -18.04 12.91 0.48
CA ALA A 433 -18.54 11.54 0.38
C ALA A 433 -19.83 11.49 -0.47
N PRO A 434 -20.00 10.44 -1.30
CA PRO A 434 -21.20 10.30 -2.11
C PRO A 434 -22.42 10.00 -1.22
N PRO A 435 -23.62 10.47 -1.60
CA PRO A 435 -24.87 10.12 -0.95
C PRO A 435 -25.22 8.61 -1.11
N PRO A 436 -26.24 8.11 -0.39
CA PRO A 436 -26.75 6.75 -0.58
C PRO A 436 -27.24 6.49 -2.03
N PRO A 437 -27.16 5.24 -2.51
CA PRO A 437 -27.65 4.88 -3.84
C PRO A 437 -29.17 5.09 -3.95
N PRO A 438 -29.70 5.38 -5.16
CA PRO A 438 -31.14 5.35 -5.43
C PRO A 438 -31.75 3.96 -5.21
N SER A 439 -33.09 3.88 -5.25
CA SER A 439 -33.79 2.59 -5.13
C SER A 439 -33.43 1.64 -6.29
N PRO A 440 -33.49 0.30 -6.10
CA PRO A 440 -33.24 -0.65 -7.18
C PRO A 440 -34.13 -0.44 -8.41
N ALA A 441 -35.40 -0.04 -8.21
CA ALA A 441 -36.32 0.25 -9.31
C ALA A 441 -35.89 1.48 -10.13
N THR A 442 -35.47 2.54 -9.44
CA THR A 442 -34.92 3.74 -10.07
C THR A 442 -33.65 3.42 -10.87
N LEU A 443 -32.74 2.64 -10.29
CA LEU A 443 -31.49 2.22 -10.94
C LEU A 443 -31.75 1.39 -12.19
N ALA A 444 -32.66 0.41 -12.14
CA ALA A 444 -33.05 -0.38 -13.31
C ALA A 444 -33.55 0.51 -14.47
N GLY A 445 -34.36 1.53 -14.15
CA GLY A 445 -34.82 2.51 -15.13
C GLY A 445 -33.69 3.36 -15.72
N LEU A 446 -32.72 3.75 -14.89
CA LEU A 446 -31.53 4.49 -15.35
C LEU A 446 -30.66 3.60 -16.25
N TYR A 447 -30.31 2.39 -15.82
CA TYR A 447 -29.50 1.43 -16.57
C TYR A 447 -30.11 1.10 -17.94
N ALA A 448 -31.44 0.95 -18.02
CA ALA A 448 -32.13 0.75 -19.29
C ALA A 448 -31.96 1.96 -20.24
N ARG A 449 -31.97 3.20 -19.72
CA ARG A 449 -31.78 4.43 -20.53
C ARG A 449 -30.33 4.66 -20.93
N THR A 450 -29.38 4.24 -20.10
CA THR A 450 -27.95 4.49 -20.31
C THR A 450 -27.20 3.29 -20.91
N GLN A 451 -27.86 2.14 -21.02
CA GLN A 451 -27.27 0.88 -21.50
C GLN A 451 -26.06 0.43 -20.69
N LEU A 452 -26.13 0.62 -19.36
CA LEU A 452 -25.06 0.22 -18.45
C LEU A 452 -25.36 -1.14 -17.80
N PRO A 453 -24.32 -1.96 -17.52
CA PRO A 453 -24.49 -3.20 -16.79
C PRO A 453 -24.85 -2.94 -15.32
N GLU A 454 -25.77 -3.74 -14.76
CA GLU A 454 -26.21 -3.62 -13.36
C GLU A 454 -25.14 -4.10 -12.37
N GLU A 455 -24.31 -5.05 -12.78
CA GLU A 455 -23.30 -5.70 -11.94
C GLU A 455 -21.90 -5.19 -12.31
N ARG A 456 -21.48 -4.08 -11.71
CA ARG A 456 -20.09 -3.61 -11.77
C ARG A 456 -19.60 -3.06 -10.43
N PRO A 457 -18.29 -3.11 -10.15
CA PRO A 457 -17.73 -2.44 -8.99
C PRO A 457 -17.96 -0.93 -9.07
N ARG A 458 -18.22 -0.31 -7.91
CA ARG A 458 -18.31 1.14 -7.78
C ARG A 458 -16.94 1.78 -7.96
N GLU A 459 -16.88 2.82 -8.77
CA GLU A 459 -15.72 3.69 -8.84
C GLU A 459 -15.69 4.70 -7.68
N PRO A 460 -14.48 5.20 -7.34
CA PRO A 460 -14.30 6.27 -6.37
C PRO A 460 -15.20 7.49 -6.65
N GLY A 461 -15.95 7.90 -5.61
CA GLY A 461 -16.87 9.03 -5.69
C GLY A 461 -18.25 8.73 -6.31
N GLU A 462 -18.49 7.51 -6.81
CA GLU A 462 -19.84 7.14 -7.27
C GLU A 462 -20.79 6.94 -6.09
N SER A 463 -22.07 7.29 -6.21
CA SER A 463 -23.13 6.89 -5.26
C SER A 463 -23.73 5.52 -5.60
N PHE A 464 -23.67 5.08 -6.86
CA PHE A 464 -24.08 3.77 -7.35
C PHE A 464 -23.15 3.32 -8.50
N ALA A 465 -23.11 2.02 -8.76
CA ALA A 465 -22.25 1.42 -9.77
C ALA A 465 -22.53 1.97 -11.18
N GLY A 466 -21.51 2.54 -11.85
CA GLY A 466 -21.60 3.06 -13.22
C GLY A 466 -22.02 4.52 -13.35
N GLU A 467 -22.21 5.24 -12.24
CA GLU A 467 -22.47 6.68 -12.21
C GLU A 467 -21.44 7.49 -13.02
N SER A 468 -20.14 7.18 -12.88
CA SER A 468 -19.06 7.87 -13.59
C SER A 468 -19.13 7.63 -15.10
N GLU A 469 -19.59 6.45 -15.52
CA GLU A 469 -19.70 6.09 -16.93
C GLU A 469 -20.87 6.80 -17.62
N VAL A 470 -22.00 6.97 -16.91
CA VAL A 470 -23.10 7.83 -17.37
C VAL A 470 -22.58 9.24 -17.64
N ALA A 471 -21.84 9.80 -16.69
CA ALA A 471 -21.32 11.15 -16.79
C ALA A 471 -20.28 11.28 -17.92
N ALA A 472 -19.32 10.35 -18.00
CA ALA A 472 -18.30 10.33 -19.03
C ALA A 472 -18.89 10.19 -20.43
N ALA A 473 -19.91 9.35 -20.62
CA ALA A 473 -20.60 9.21 -21.90
C ALA A 473 -21.30 10.53 -22.32
N LEU A 474 -21.96 11.20 -21.38
CA LEU A 474 -22.57 12.51 -21.61
C LEU A 474 -21.54 13.58 -21.95
N LEU A 475 -20.40 13.62 -21.25
CA LEU A 475 -19.32 14.56 -21.52
C LEU A 475 -18.71 14.34 -22.91
N ARG A 476 -18.43 13.09 -23.30
CA ARG A 476 -17.89 12.75 -24.64
C ARG A 476 -18.86 13.14 -25.76
N GLU A 477 -20.13 12.78 -25.64
CA GLU A 477 -21.13 13.09 -26.68
C GLU A 477 -21.32 14.60 -26.88
N THR A 478 -21.24 15.34 -25.78
CA THR A 478 -21.55 16.77 -25.76
C THR A 478 -20.30 17.65 -25.81
N ALA A 479 -19.12 17.04 -25.97
CA ALA A 479 -17.84 17.75 -26.10
C ALA A 479 -17.91 18.76 -27.25
N GLY A 480 -17.52 20.01 -26.97
CA GLY A 480 -17.59 21.12 -27.94
C GLY A 480 -19.01 21.56 -28.35
N ARG A 481 -20.07 20.97 -27.79
CA ARG A 481 -21.46 21.38 -28.03
C ARG A 481 -21.91 22.46 -27.03
N SER A 482 -22.95 23.20 -27.40
CA SER A 482 -23.53 24.26 -26.56
C SER A 482 -24.18 23.71 -25.28
N LEU A 483 -24.23 24.52 -24.23
CA LEU A 483 -24.82 24.14 -22.92
C LEU A 483 -26.25 23.57 -23.04
N PRO A 484 -27.16 24.12 -23.86
CA PRO A 484 -28.50 23.54 -24.03
C PRO A 484 -28.50 22.10 -24.58
N VAL A 485 -27.48 21.71 -25.35
CA VAL A 485 -27.34 20.33 -25.83
C VAL A 485 -26.99 19.40 -24.66
N LEU A 486 -26.04 19.81 -23.81
CA LEU A 486 -25.68 19.07 -22.59
C LEU A 486 -26.88 18.92 -21.66
N LEU A 487 -27.56 20.03 -21.33
CA LEU A 487 -28.68 20.03 -20.37
C LEU A 487 -29.79 19.09 -20.83
N ARG A 488 -30.20 19.17 -22.10
CA ARG A 488 -31.26 18.31 -22.64
C ARG A 488 -30.84 16.84 -22.70
N ALA A 489 -29.58 16.53 -23.01
CA ALA A 489 -29.09 15.16 -23.00
C ALA A 489 -29.06 14.59 -21.58
N ALA A 490 -28.54 15.36 -20.61
CA ALA A 490 -28.43 14.96 -19.21
C ALA A 490 -29.81 14.70 -18.58
N TYR A 491 -30.76 15.63 -18.71
CA TYR A 491 -32.12 15.46 -18.19
C TYR A 491 -32.83 14.23 -18.79
N ARG A 492 -32.67 13.97 -20.09
CA ARG A 492 -33.31 12.82 -20.74
C ARG A 492 -32.72 11.50 -20.27
N ARG A 493 -31.40 11.39 -20.15
CA ARG A 493 -30.75 10.14 -19.75
C ARG A 493 -30.87 9.87 -18.26
N ILE A 494 -30.57 10.88 -17.44
CA ILE A 494 -30.51 10.74 -15.99
C ILE A 494 -31.94 10.72 -15.42
N LEU A 495 -32.73 11.75 -15.71
CA LEU A 495 -34.07 11.94 -15.10
C LEU A 495 -35.23 11.40 -15.96
N GLY A 496 -34.97 10.94 -17.20
CA GLY A 496 -36.03 10.39 -18.06
C GLY A 496 -37.00 11.43 -18.64
N ARG A 497 -36.72 12.74 -18.50
CA ARG A 497 -37.59 13.83 -18.97
C ARG A 497 -36.83 14.95 -19.67
N ARG A 498 -37.55 15.96 -20.17
CA ARG A 498 -36.94 17.21 -20.66
C ARG A 498 -36.79 18.20 -19.49
N PRO A 499 -35.78 19.10 -19.53
CA PRO A 499 -35.74 20.21 -18.59
C PRO A 499 -36.95 21.12 -18.85
N ASP A 500 -37.53 21.61 -17.76
CA ASP A 500 -38.44 22.75 -17.79
C ASP A 500 -37.66 24.07 -18.04
N PRO A 501 -38.31 25.15 -18.48
CA PRO A 501 -37.63 26.40 -18.82
C PRO A 501 -36.81 26.99 -17.66
N GLU A 502 -37.35 26.91 -16.43
CA GLU A 502 -36.68 27.42 -15.22
C GLU A 502 -35.41 26.62 -14.91
N GLY A 503 -35.46 25.29 -14.99
CA GLY A 503 -34.31 24.42 -14.83
C GLY A 503 -33.25 24.62 -15.91
N GLU A 504 -33.65 24.80 -17.18
CA GLU A 504 -32.71 25.09 -18.27
C GLU A 504 -31.99 26.42 -18.05
N GLU A 505 -32.70 27.47 -17.63
CA GLU A 505 -32.12 28.78 -17.30
C GLU A 505 -31.21 28.73 -16.08
N TYR A 506 -31.66 28.06 -15.00
CA TYR A 506 -30.89 27.90 -13.76
C TYR A 506 -29.53 27.24 -14.02
N TRP A 507 -29.50 26.08 -14.67
CA TRP A 507 -28.26 25.36 -14.92
C TRP A 507 -27.37 26.07 -15.95
N ALA A 508 -27.97 26.65 -17.01
CA ALA A 508 -27.22 27.40 -18.01
C ALA A 508 -26.50 28.61 -17.37
N GLY A 509 -27.15 29.33 -16.46
CA GLY A 509 -26.56 30.45 -15.74
C GLY A 509 -25.32 30.04 -14.92
N ARG A 510 -25.43 28.97 -14.12
CA ARG A 510 -24.31 28.48 -13.28
C ARG A 510 -23.15 27.92 -14.09
N LEU A 511 -23.43 27.22 -15.20
CA LEU A 511 -22.40 26.73 -16.12
C LEU A 511 -21.71 27.87 -16.88
N SER A 512 -22.46 28.88 -17.32
CA SER A 512 -21.92 30.02 -18.07
C SER A 512 -21.08 30.98 -17.22
N SER A 513 -21.40 31.11 -15.93
CA SER A 513 -20.65 31.93 -14.97
C SER A 513 -19.38 31.25 -14.47
N GLY A 514 -19.21 29.95 -14.73
CA GLY A 514 -18.12 29.13 -14.20
C GLY A 514 -18.30 28.76 -12.72
N GLU A 515 -19.48 29.02 -12.14
CA GLU A 515 -19.81 28.56 -10.78
C GLU A 515 -19.83 27.04 -10.69
N LEU A 516 -20.26 26.37 -11.76
CA LEU A 516 -20.28 24.93 -11.90
C LEU A 516 -19.52 24.51 -13.16
N SER A 517 -18.73 23.44 -13.02
CA SER A 517 -18.17 22.71 -14.16
C SER A 517 -19.23 21.78 -14.78
N ARG A 518 -19.01 21.31 -16.00
CA ARG A 518 -19.91 20.32 -16.64
C ARG A 518 -19.96 19.01 -15.84
N PRO A 519 -18.82 18.44 -15.36
CA PRO A 519 -18.84 17.26 -14.50
C PRO A 519 -19.57 17.49 -13.18
N ALA A 520 -19.36 18.64 -12.53
CA ALA A 520 -20.05 18.96 -11.29
C ALA A 520 -21.57 19.08 -11.50
N PHE A 521 -22.02 19.69 -12.61
CA PHE A 521 -23.44 19.70 -12.98
C PHE A 521 -24.02 18.27 -13.09
N LEU A 522 -23.32 17.38 -13.80
CA LEU A 522 -23.77 15.99 -13.95
C LEU A 522 -23.85 15.28 -12.60
N ARG A 523 -22.88 15.52 -11.71
CA ARG A 523 -22.93 15.01 -10.33
C ARG A 523 -24.12 15.55 -9.56
N GLU A 524 -24.38 16.85 -9.59
CA GLU A 524 -25.56 17.41 -8.90
C GLU A 524 -26.87 16.78 -9.41
N LEU A 525 -26.96 16.47 -10.70
CA LEU A 525 -28.12 15.80 -11.28
C LEU A 525 -28.22 14.33 -10.84
N LEU A 526 -27.10 13.59 -10.86
CA LEU A 526 -27.00 12.20 -10.40
C LEU A 526 -27.19 12.07 -8.89
N TRP A 527 -26.84 13.11 -8.13
CA TRP A 527 -27.02 13.20 -6.69
C TRP A 527 -28.31 13.93 -6.31
N SER A 528 -29.20 14.20 -7.25
CA SER A 528 -30.45 14.89 -6.96
C SER A 528 -31.44 14.02 -6.18
N GLU A 529 -32.21 14.65 -5.30
CA GLU A 529 -33.40 14.04 -4.69
C GLU A 529 -34.43 13.61 -5.75
N GLU A 530 -34.48 14.32 -6.88
CA GLU A 530 -35.37 13.98 -7.98
C GLU A 530 -35.06 12.59 -8.55
N LEU A 531 -33.79 12.28 -8.78
CA LEU A 531 -33.41 10.92 -9.19
C LEU A 531 -33.78 9.90 -8.12
N ARG A 532 -33.54 10.19 -6.83
CA ARG A 532 -33.80 9.23 -5.75
C ARG A 532 -35.28 8.95 -5.48
N ARG A 533 -36.16 9.90 -5.76
CA ARG A 533 -37.61 9.77 -5.59
C ARG A 533 -38.32 9.21 -6.82
N GLY A 534 -37.60 9.14 -7.95
CA GLY A 534 -38.12 8.79 -9.28
C GLY A 534 -38.42 7.31 -9.48
#